data_AF-A0A844G7H2-F1
#
_entry.id   AF-A0A844G7H2-F1
#
_cell.length_a   1.000
_cell.length_b   1.000
_cell.length_c   1.000
_cell.angle_alpha   90.00
_cell.angle_beta   90.00
_cell.angle_gamma   90.00
#
_symmetry.space_group_name_H-M   'P 1'
#
loop_
_entity.id
_entity.type
_entity.pdbx_description
1 polymer ?
#
loop_
_entity_poly.entity_id
_entity_poly.type
_entity_poly.pdbx_seq_one_letter_code
_entity_poly.pdbx_strand_id
1 'polypeptide(L)' 'MSISEEKKLAFVSFCVEEYKAKMGCSGQKVIDFFNRCGVIEYLLEHYEVLHSMGARAILEEIEAFIRNRREQA' A
#
# COMPACT_ATOMS: atom_id res chain seq x y z
N MET A 1 -11.34 8.24 -17.00
CA MET A 1 -10.12 7.72 -16.35
C MET A 1 -9.22 7.16 -17.43
N SER A 2 -7.90 7.38 -17.34
CA SER A 2 -6.95 6.71 -18.22
C SER A 2 -6.73 5.27 -17.75
N ILE A 3 -6.32 4.37 -18.64
CA ILE A 3 -5.96 2.97 -18.30
C ILE A 3 -4.87 2.91 -17.21
N SER A 4 -4.01 3.92 -17.15
CA SER A 4 -2.96 4.03 -16.12
C SER A 4 -3.53 4.22 -14.72
N GLU A 5 -4.55 5.06 -14.55
CA GLU A 5 -5.15 5.32 -13.23
C GLU A 5 -5.96 4.13 -12.70
N GLU A 6 -6.61 3.38 -13.60
CA GLU A 6 -7.29 2.14 -13.23
C GLU A 6 -6.32 1.08 -12.68
N LYS A 7 -5.16 0.92 -13.34
CA LYS A 7 -4.12 -0.01 -12.89
C LYS A 7 -3.54 0.36 -11.52
N LYS A 8 -3.32 1.66 -11.29
CA LYS A 8 -2.86 2.17 -9.98
C LYS A 8 -3.90 1.89 -8.89
N LEU A 9 -5.19 2.11 -9.18
CA LEU A 9 -6.26 1.83 -8.23
C LEU A 9 -6.40 0.33 -7.93
N ALA A 10 -6.27 -0.51 -8.96
CA ALA A 10 -6.26 -1.97 -8.80
C ALA A 10 -5.06 -2.43 -7.95
N PHE A 11 -3.89 -1.82 -8.13
CA PHE A 11 -2.71 -2.09 -7.33
C PHE A 11 -2.85 -1.67 -5.86
N VAL A 12 -3.42 -0.49 -5.60
CA VAL A 12 -3.73 -0.07 -4.22
C VAL A 12 -4.73 -1.04 -3.57
N SER A 13 -5.76 -1.44 -4.31
CA SER A 13 -6.74 -2.43 -3.83
C SER A 13 -6.09 -3.76 -3.50
N PHE A 14 -5.19 -4.24 -4.36
CA PHE A 14 -4.38 -5.44 -4.10
C PHE A 14 -3.56 -5.31 -2.81
N CYS A 15 -2.84 -4.20 -2.61
CA CYS A 15 -2.03 -3.98 -1.41
C CYS A 15 -2.89 -3.96 -0.14
N VAL A 16 -4.08 -3.36 -0.20
CA VAL A 16 -5.04 -3.35 0.91
C VAL A 16 -5.50 -4.76 1.27
N GLU A 17 -5.83 -5.58 0.28
CA GLU A 17 -6.30 -6.95 0.49
C GLU A 17 -5.21 -7.87 1.05
N GLU A 18 -3.99 -7.77 0.54
CA GLU A 18 -2.83 -8.52 1.06
C GLU A 18 -2.51 -8.13 2.51
N TYR A 19 -2.53 -6.82 2.82
CA TYR A 19 -2.28 -6.34 4.18
C TYR A 19 -3.42 -6.71 5.13
N LYS A 20 -4.66 -6.71 4.65
CA LYS A 20 -5.84 -7.19 5.38
C LYS A 20 -5.68 -8.66 5.75
N ALA A 21 -5.26 -9.50 4.80
CA ALA A 21 -5.02 -10.92 5.03
C ALA A 21 -3.90 -11.14 6.07
N LYS A 22 -2.81 -10.37 5.99
CA LYS A 22 -1.71 -10.39 6.97
C LYS A 22 -2.17 -10.00 8.38
N MET A 23 -2.99 -8.98 8.52
CA MET A 23 -3.41 -8.42 9.82
C MET A 23 -4.65 -9.09 10.43
N GLY A 24 -5.38 -9.89 9.64
CA GLY A 24 -6.64 -10.49 10.09
C GLY A 24 -7.72 -9.46 10.44
N CYS A 25 -7.73 -8.30 9.76
CA CYS A 25 -8.66 -7.21 10.02
C CYS A 25 -9.58 -6.92 8.82
N SER A 26 -10.38 -5.85 8.87
CA SER A 26 -11.24 -5.47 7.73
C SER A 26 -10.50 -4.56 6.75
N GLY A 27 -10.86 -4.61 5.47
CA GLY A 27 -10.30 -3.74 4.44
C GLY A 27 -10.46 -2.25 4.78
N GLN A 28 -11.61 -1.87 5.36
CA GLN A 28 -11.83 -0.50 5.85
C GLN A 28 -10.78 -0.07 6.90
N LYS A 29 -10.47 -0.94 7.87
CA LYS A 29 -9.44 -0.64 8.89
C LYS A 29 -8.06 -0.45 8.26
N VAL A 30 -7.74 -1.23 7.22
CA VAL A 30 -6.48 -1.10 6.47
C VAL A 30 -6.46 0.20 5.69
N ILE A 31 -7.52 0.56 4.97
CA ILE A 31 -7.62 1.82 4.23
C ILE A 31 -7.46 3.02 5.18
N ASP A 32 -8.17 3.02 6.30
CA ASP A 32 -8.07 4.11 7.29
C ASP A 32 -6.64 4.22 7.85
N PHE A 33 -5.99 3.08 8.08
CA PHE A 33 -4.61 3.03 8.55
C PHE A 33 -3.62 3.52 7.48
N PHE A 34 -3.76 3.07 6.23
CA PHE A 34 -2.94 3.49 5.11
C PHE A 34 -3.05 4.99 4.85
N ASN A 35 -4.27 5.55 4.89
CA ASN A 35 -4.47 7.00 4.78
C ASN A 35 -3.75 7.76 5.90
N ARG A 36 -3.88 7.34 7.17
CA ARG A 36 -3.20 8.00 8.30
C ARG A 36 -1.68 7.93 8.19
N CYS A 37 -1.15 6.83 7.65
CA CYS A 37 0.28 6.64 7.46
C CYS A 37 0.80 7.16 6.11
N GLY A 38 -0.07 7.71 5.25
CA GLY A 38 0.20 8.14 3.88
C GLY A 38 0.77 7.06 2.96
N VAL A 39 0.36 5.82 3.18
CA VAL A 39 0.77 4.66 2.39
C VAL A 39 0.12 4.70 1.00
N ILE A 40 -1.10 5.24 0.88
CA ILE A 40 -1.78 5.30 -0.42
C ILE A 40 -0.98 6.19 -1.39
N GLU A 41 -0.53 7.35 -0.93
CA GLU A 41 0.30 8.27 -1.71
C GLU A 41 1.63 7.60 -2.09
N TYR A 42 2.28 6.92 -1.15
CA TYR A 42 3.50 6.14 -1.41
C TYR A 42 3.30 5.08 -2.50
N LEU A 43 2.22 4.29 -2.42
CA LEU A 43 1.92 3.26 -3.41
C LEU A 43 1.64 3.85 -4.80
N LEU A 44 0.99 5.01 -4.88
CA LEU A 44 0.68 5.68 -6.14
C LEU A 44 1.90 6.36 -6.76
N GLU A 45 2.75 6.97 -5.95
CA GLU A 45 3.99 7.65 -6.37
C GLU A 45 5.03 6.65 -6.88
N HIS A 46 5.17 5.50 -6.20
CA HIS A 46 6.16 4.48 -6.53
C HIS A 46 5.58 3.30 -7.32
N TYR A 47 4.39 3.48 -7.91
CA TYR A 47 3.67 2.44 -8.65
C TYR A 47 4.57 1.71 -9.65
N GLU A 48 5.31 2.44 -10.50
CA GLU A 48 6.15 1.89 -11.58
C GLU A 48 7.18 0.87 -11.09
N VAL A 49 7.65 1.00 -9.84
CA VAL A 49 8.59 0.05 -9.22
C VAL A 49 7.83 -1.05 -8.49
N LEU A 50 6.91 -0.66 -7.59
CA LEU A 50 6.28 -1.58 -6.65
C LEU A 50 5.37 -2.62 -7.34
N HIS A 51 4.68 -2.27 -8.43
CA HIS A 51 3.77 -3.18 -9.10
C HIS A 51 4.45 -4.37 -9.79
N SER A 52 5.77 -4.31 -9.96
CA SER A 52 6.59 -5.38 -10.54
C SER A 52 7.10 -6.39 -9.50
N MET A 53 6.91 -6.09 -8.21
CA MET A 53 7.42 -6.88 -7.09
C MET A 53 6.45 -8.00 -6.68
N GLY A 54 6.97 -9.01 -5.98
CA GLY A 54 6.12 -10.04 -5.35
C GLY A 54 5.37 -9.49 -4.13
N ALA A 55 4.20 -10.06 -3.83
CA ALA A 55 3.32 -9.64 -2.74
C ALA A 55 4.05 -9.49 -1.39
N ARG A 56 4.89 -10.48 -1.01
CA ARG A 56 5.65 -10.43 0.25
C ARG A 56 6.58 -9.22 0.29
N ALA A 57 7.30 -8.95 -0.80
CA ALA A 57 8.22 -7.82 -0.87
C ALA A 57 7.47 -6.47 -0.81
N ILE A 58 6.31 -6.37 -1.45
CA ILE A 58 5.45 -5.18 -1.36
C ILE A 58 5.03 -4.93 0.09
N LEU A 59 4.62 -5.97 0.83
CA LEU A 59 4.23 -5.82 2.24
C LEU A 59 5.42 -5.41 3.12
N GLU A 60 6.62 -5.93 2.85
CA GLU A 60 7.87 -5.53 3.52
C GLU A 60 8.18 -4.04 3.27
N GLU A 61 8.02 -3.56 2.03
CA GLU A 61 8.19 -2.15 1.67
C GLU A 61 7.18 -1.22 2.38
N ILE A 62 5.91 -1.63 2.45
CA ILE A 62 4.87 -0.89 3.18
C ILE A 62 5.24 -0.77 4.67
N GLU A 63 5.69 -1.86 5.29
CA GLU A 63 6.09 -1.84 6.70
C GLU A 63 7.34 -0.99 6.94
N ALA A 64 8.32 -1.07 6.04
CA ALA A 64 9.52 -0.24 6.10
C ALA A 64 9.17 1.25 5.98
N PHE A 65 8.30 1.62 5.04
CA PHE A 65 7.82 2.99 4.88
C PHE A 65 7.12 3.50 6.15
N ILE A 66 6.19 2.72 6.71
CA ILE A 66 5.48 3.08 7.96
C ILE A 66 6.44 3.26 9.13
N ARG A 67 7.42 2.37 9.29
CA ARG A 67 8.44 2.46 10.35
C ARG A 67 9.28 3.72 10.19
N ASN A 68 9.82 3.96 8.99
CA ASN A 68 10.67 5.12 8.70
C ASN A 68 9.93 6.44 8.95
N ARG A 69 8.62 6.49 8.68
CA ARG A 69 7.78 7.66 8.95
C ARG A 69 7.57 7.90 10.44
N ARG A 70 7.45 6.84 11.25
CA ARG A 70 7.31 6.95 12.71
C ARG A 70 8.60 7.39 13.40
N GLU A 71 9.76 7.05 12.85
CA GLU A 71 11.07 7.47 13.38
C GLU A 71 11.40 8.94 13.07
N GLN A 72 10.73 9.53 12.08
CA GLN A 72 10.91 10.93 11.67
C GLN A 72 9.91 11.91 12.31
N ALA A 73 9.00 11.42 13.16
CA ALA A 73 7.95 12.20 13.83
C ALA A 73 8.22 12.32 15.33
#